data_AF-A0A956BID2-F1
#
_entry.id   AF-A0A956BID2-F1
#
_cell.length_a   1.000
_cell.length_b   1.000
_cell.length_c   1.000
_cell.angle_alpha   90.00
_cell.angle_beta   90.00
_cell.angle_gamma   90.00
#
_symmetry.space_group_name_H-M   'P 1'
#
loop_
_entity.id
_entity.type
_entity.pdbx_description
1 polymer ?
#
loop_
_entity_poly.entity_id
_entity_poly.type
_entity_poly.pdbx_seq_one_letter_code
_entity_poly.pdbx_strand_id
1 'polypeptide(L)'
;SDFERSIRAFRYYRQLAFYQAGWAQVAGGELLEARIVAVESSACYGVRAAPLSDRLLAAGREEYEVALTRIARAIDSDRWEGYQSPDQWDSDMKTEVTVWIDGEEHTW
;
A
#
# COMPACT_ATOMS: atom_id res chain seq x y z
N SER A 1 3.51 4.88 -19.79
CA SER A 1 2.10 4.45 -19.88
C SER A 1 1.39 4.68 -18.55
N ASP A 2 0.06 4.56 -18.49
CA ASP A 2 -0.71 4.67 -17.22
C ASP A 2 -0.28 3.62 -16.20
N PHE A 3 0.06 2.42 -16.66
CA PHE A 3 0.53 1.34 -15.81
C PHE A 3 1.86 1.66 -15.09
N GLU A 4 2.82 2.31 -15.76
CA GLU A 4 4.09 2.70 -15.13
C GLU A 4 3.87 3.69 -13.98
N ARG A 5 2.87 4.56 -14.08
CA ARG A 5 2.46 5.44 -12.97
C ARG A 5 1.85 4.65 -11.83
N SER A 6 1.02 3.65 -12.14
CA SER A 6 0.40 2.75 -11.17
C SER A 6 1.44 1.96 -10.35
N ILE A 7 2.56 1.55 -10.94
CA ILE A 7 3.66 0.88 -10.19
C ILE A 7 4.11 1.73 -9.01
N ARG A 8 4.23 3.05 -9.20
CA ARG A 8 4.61 3.98 -8.13
C ARG A 8 3.44 4.30 -7.20
N ALA A 9 2.28 4.62 -7.77
CA ALA A 9 1.10 5.04 -7.00
C ALA A 9 0.65 3.96 -5.99
N PHE A 10 0.64 2.70 -6.41
CA PHE A 10 0.25 1.57 -5.56
C PHE A 10 1.44 0.89 -4.87
N ARG A 11 2.65 1.42 -5.04
CA ARG A 11 3.89 0.92 -4.41
C ARG A 11 4.14 -0.58 -4.65
N TYR A 12 3.89 -1.07 -5.87
CA TYR A 12 4.19 -2.47 -6.23
C TYR A 12 5.66 -2.82 -6.04
N TYR A 13 6.55 -1.84 -6.21
CA TYR A 13 7.99 -2.01 -5.95
C TYR A 13 8.30 -2.37 -4.49
N ARG A 14 7.59 -1.75 -3.53
CA ARG A 14 7.71 -2.06 -2.10
C ARG A 14 7.19 -3.47 -1.80
N GLN A 15 6.04 -3.82 -2.38
CA GLN A 15 5.46 -5.16 -2.22
C GLN A 15 6.39 -6.26 -2.72
N LEU A 16 6.90 -6.12 -3.94
CA LEU A 16 7.79 -7.10 -4.57
C LEU A 16 9.12 -7.22 -3.81
N ALA A 17 9.71 -6.10 -3.37
CA ALA A 17 10.93 -6.14 -2.56
C ALA A 17 10.71 -6.87 -1.22
N PHE A 18 9.55 -6.66 -0.58
CA PHE A 18 9.19 -7.37 0.65
C PHE A 18 9.00 -8.87 0.42
N TYR A 19 8.31 -9.27 -0.65
CA TYR A 19 8.13 -10.69 -0.99
C TYR A 19 9.43 -11.38 -1.36
N GLN A 20 10.31 -10.72 -2.11
CA GLN A 20 11.61 -11.26 -2.45
C GLN A 20 12.45 -11.54 -1.19
N ALA A 21 12.44 -10.62 -0.22
CA ALA A 21 13.13 -10.80 1.05
C ALA A 21 12.52 -11.92 1.90
N GLY A 22 11.19 -11.97 2.01
CA GLY A 22 10.48 -13.05 2.71
C GLY A 22 10.74 -14.41 2.09
N TRP A 23 10.75 -14.51 0.76
CA TRP A 23 11.11 -15.73 0.05
C TRP A 23 12.54 -16.17 0.36
N ALA A 24 13.51 -15.27 0.22
CA ALA A 24 14.91 -15.58 0.53
C ALA A 24 15.09 -16.10 1.95
N GLN A 25 14.34 -15.58 2.91
CA GLN A 25 14.40 -16.04 4.30
C GLN A 25 13.94 -17.51 4.47
N VAL A 26 12.92 -17.94 3.73
CA VAL A 26 12.37 -19.31 3.84
C VAL A 26 13.01 -20.30 2.86
N ALA A 27 13.61 -19.80 1.78
CA ALA A 27 14.21 -20.60 0.70
C ALA A 27 15.75 -20.66 0.77
N GLY A 28 16.34 -20.45 1.95
CA GLY A 28 17.79 -20.61 2.13
C GLY A 28 18.65 -19.57 1.43
N GLY A 29 18.13 -18.35 1.24
CA GLY A 29 18.82 -17.22 0.62
C GLY A 29 18.58 -17.07 -0.89
N GLU A 30 17.74 -17.90 -1.50
CA GLU A 30 17.39 -17.77 -2.91
C GLU A 30 16.64 -16.46 -3.18
N LEU A 31 17.10 -15.66 -4.15
CA LEU A 31 16.41 -14.46 -4.60
C LEU A 31 15.69 -14.72 -5.91
N LEU A 32 14.36 -14.67 -5.88
CA LEU A 32 13.55 -14.71 -7.11
C LEU A 32 13.62 -13.37 -7.84
N GLU A 33 13.58 -13.42 -9.17
CA GLU A 33 13.45 -12.22 -9.98
C GLU A 33 12.04 -11.64 -9.82
N ALA A 34 11.96 -10.40 -9.32
CA ALA A 34 10.70 -9.71 -9.15
C ALA A 34 10.15 -9.23 -10.50
N ARG A 35 9.15 -9.94 -11.02
CA ARG A 35 8.45 -9.59 -12.26
C ARG A 35 7.04 -9.09 -11.97
N ILE A 36 6.58 -8.17 -12.80
CA ILE A 36 5.17 -7.79 -12.85
C ILE A 36 4.55 -8.29 -14.15
N VAL A 37 3.40 -8.95 -14.03
CA VAL A 37 2.52 -9.29 -15.15
C VAL A 37 1.33 -8.34 -15.10
N ALA A 38 1.23 -7.46 -16.09
CA ALA A 38 0.10 -6.56 -16.27
C ALA A 38 -0.81 -7.11 -17.36
N VAL A 39 -2.11 -7.18 -17.07
CA VAL A 39 -3.16 -7.62 -18.00
C VAL A 39 -4.25 -6.56 -17.99
N GLU A 40 -4.59 -6.04 -19.16
CA GLU A 40 -5.69 -5.08 -19.30
C GLU A 40 -7.03 -5.82 -19.24
N SER A 41 -7.99 -5.24 -18.50
CA SER A 41 -9.34 -5.80 -18.33
C SER A 41 -10.31 -5.45 -19.47
N SER A 42 -9.89 -4.59 -20.39
CA SER A 42 -10.67 -4.14 -21.54
C SER A 42 -9.94 -4.42 -22.85
N ALA A 43 -10.67 -4.57 -23.95
CA ALA A 43 -10.09 -4.67 -25.28
C ALA A 43 -9.11 -3.50 -25.52
N CYS A 44 -7.91 -3.71 -26.07
CA CYS A 44 -7.41 -4.91 -26.77
C CYS A 44 -6.83 -6.04 -25.88
N TYR A 45 -7.05 -6.01 -24.56
CA TYR A 45 -6.54 -7.01 -23.60
C TYR A 45 -5.01 -7.14 -23.64
N GLY A 46 -4.30 -6.01 -23.64
CA GLY A 46 -2.85 -5.98 -23.65
C GLY A 46 -2.26 -6.74 -22.46
N VAL A 47 -1.18 -7.48 -22.72
CA VAL A 47 -0.41 -8.19 -21.69
C VAL A 47 1.05 -7.75 -21.76
N ARG A 48 1.64 -7.47 -20.60
CA ARG A 48 3.08 -7.23 -20.46
C ARG A 48 3.61 -7.92 -19.23
N ALA A 49 4.68 -8.71 -19.41
CA ALA A 49 5.47 -9.25 -18.33
C ALA A 49 6.87 -8.64 -18.39
N ALA A 50 7.31 -8.00 -17.31
CA ALA A 50 8.64 -7.40 -17.26
C ALA A 50 9.24 -7.48 -15.85
N PRO A 51 10.58 -7.62 -15.73
CA PRO A 51 11.24 -7.47 -14.46
C PRO A 51 11.10 -6.03 -13.96
N LEU A 52 10.98 -5.89 -12.65
CA LEU A 52 11.13 -4.60 -12.00
C LEU A 52 12.61 -4.23 -11.95
N SER A 53 12.94 -2.96 -12.14
CA SER A 53 14.34 -2.53 -12.08
C SER A 53 14.91 -2.66 -10.67
N ASP A 54 16.19 -3.02 -10.58
CA ASP A 54 16.90 -3.12 -9.30
C ASP A 54 16.84 -1.82 -8.49
N ARG A 55 16.86 -0.67 -9.18
CA ARG A 55 16.69 0.64 -8.55
C ARG A 55 15.35 0.77 -7.82
N LEU A 56 14.26 0.27 -8.40
CA LEU A 56 12.95 0.31 -7.75
C LEU A 56 12.85 -0.72 -6.62
N LEU A 57 13.48 -1.89 -6.77
CA LEU A 57 13.55 -2.89 -5.72
C LEU A 57 14.34 -2.37 -4.50
N ALA A 58 15.46 -1.68 -4.72
CA ALA A 58 16.24 -1.03 -3.66
C ALA A 58 15.41 0.03 -2.92
N ALA A 59 14.71 0.90 -3.65
CA ALA A 59 13.81 1.88 -3.03
C ALA A 59 12.66 1.21 -2.25
N GLY A 60 12.13 0.09 -2.77
CA GLY A 60 11.11 -0.68 -2.09
C GLY A 60 11.61 -1.29 -0.78
N ARG A 61 12.87 -1.72 -0.76
CA ARG A 61 13.55 -2.24 0.43
C ARG A 61 13.68 -1.20 1.52
N GLU A 62 14.23 -0.04 1.18
CA GLU A 62 14.34 1.10 2.10
C GLU A 62 12.96 1.47 2.68
N GLU A 63 11.93 1.54 1.84
CA GLU A 63 10.58 1.89 2.29
C GLU A 63 9.95 0.86 3.23
N TYR A 64 10.05 -0.43 2.93
CA TYR A 64 9.46 -1.44 3.81
C TYR A 64 10.26 -1.57 5.11
N GLU A 65 11.58 -1.41 5.10
CA GLU A 65 12.42 -1.48 6.30
C GLU A 65 12.08 -0.35 7.27
N VAL A 66 11.86 0.86 6.76
CA VAL A 66 11.35 2.00 7.56
C VAL A 66 9.97 1.68 8.12
N ALA A 67 9.07 1.09 7.33
CA ALA A 67 7.74 0.71 7.80
C ALA A 67 7.78 -0.36 8.91
N LEU A 68 8.60 -1.40 8.74
CA LEU A 68 8.81 -2.45 9.75
C LEU A 68 9.41 -1.88 11.03
N THR A 69 10.35 -0.94 10.92
CA THR A 69 10.94 -0.24 12.08
C THR A 69 9.87 0.55 12.86
N ARG A 70 8.97 1.23 12.17
CA ARG A 70 7.84 1.95 12.80
C ARG A 70 6.88 0.99 13.50
N ILE A 71 6.53 -0.11 12.84
CA ILE A 71 5.68 -1.17 13.42
C ILE A 71 6.35 -1.76 14.67
N ALA A 72 7.64 -2.09 14.62
CA ALA A 72 8.36 -2.62 15.77
C ALA A 72 8.35 -1.65 16.96
N ARG A 73 8.56 -0.35 16.72
CA ARG A 73 8.45 0.68 17.77
C ARG A 73 7.04 0.82 18.33
N ALA A 74 6.02 0.76 17.48
CA ALA A 74 4.63 0.85 17.92
C ALA A 74 4.24 -0.34 18.81
N ILE A 75 4.71 -1.54 18.46
CA ILE A 75 4.54 -2.76 19.26
C ILE A 75 5.27 -2.63 20.60
N ASP A 76 6.53 -2.20 20.61
CA ASP A 76 7.36 -2.08 21.82
C ASP A 76 6.82 -1.02 22.81
N SER A 77 6.30 0.08 22.28
CA SER A 77 5.77 1.19 23.10
C SER A 77 4.28 1.15 23.37
N ASP A 78 3.56 0.14 22.83
CA ASP A 78 2.09 0.06 22.79
C ASP A 78 1.42 1.37 22.32
N ARG A 79 2.09 2.10 21.43
CA ARG A 79 1.62 3.39 20.92
C ARG A 79 1.65 3.42 19.41
N TRP A 80 0.46 3.52 18.83
CA TRP A 80 0.26 3.62 17.40
C TRP A 80 0.08 5.09 17.02
N GLU A 81 1.05 5.64 16.29
CA GLU A 81 0.94 6.98 15.73
C GLU A 81 -0.21 6.99 14.70
N GLY A 82 -1.30 7.67 15.05
CA GLY A 82 -2.42 7.91 14.15
C GLY A 82 -2.16 9.10 13.22
N TYR A 83 -3.20 9.52 12.51
CA TYR A 83 -3.16 10.77 11.76
C TYR A 83 -2.82 11.95 12.69
N GLN A 84 -1.96 12.86 12.23
CA GLN A 84 -1.63 14.07 12.99
C GLN A 84 -2.85 14.99 13.02
N SER A 85 -3.51 15.05 14.17
CA SER A 85 -4.63 15.90 14.58
C SER A 85 -5.87 15.98 13.65
N PRO A 86 -7.09 15.83 14.21
CA PRO A 86 -8.33 16.16 13.50
C PRO A 86 -8.52 17.67 13.26
N ASP A 87 -7.57 18.55 13.60
CA ASP A 87 -7.70 20.00 13.29
C ASP A 87 -7.80 20.27 11.76
N GLN A 88 -7.35 19.33 10.92
CA GLN A 88 -7.58 19.37 9.46
C GLN A 88 -8.98 18.88 9.05
N TRP A 89 -9.67 18.22 9.98
CA TRP A 89 -11.03 17.69 9.88
C TRP A 89 -12.04 18.55 10.64
N ASP A 90 -11.59 19.60 11.34
CA ASP A 90 -12.44 20.65 11.90
C ASP A 90 -13.07 21.42 10.74
N SER A 91 -14.08 20.78 10.16
CA SER A 91 -15.10 21.44 9.41
C SER A 91 -16.03 22.07 10.44
N ASP A 92 -16.02 23.39 10.53
CA ASP A 92 -17.18 24.19 10.95
C ASP A 92 -18.43 23.92 10.07
N MET A 93 -18.40 22.91 9.20
CA MET A 93 -19.58 22.32 8.59
C MET A 93 -20.29 21.45 9.64
N LYS A 94 -21.34 22.00 10.23
CA LYS A 94 -22.47 21.20 10.72
C LYS A 94 -22.97 20.34 9.56
N THR A 95 -22.44 19.13 9.46
CA THR A 95 -22.96 18.16 8.51
C THR A 95 -24.05 17.43 9.27
N GLU A 96 -25.31 17.78 8.99
CA GLU A 96 -26.44 16.98 9.42
C GLU A 96 -26.24 15.58 8.85
N VAL A 97 -26.07 14.60 9.75
CA VAL A 97 -25.90 13.21 9.35
C VAL A 97 -27.25 12.55 9.42
N THR A 98 -27.83 12.26 8.26
CA THR A 98 -29.04 11.46 8.18
C THR A 98 -28.70 9.99 8.01
N VAL A 99 -29.18 9.16 8.94
CA VAL A 99 -29.00 7.70 8.93
C VAL A 99 -30.36 7.03 8.89
N TRP A 100 -30.44 5.92 8.17
CA TRP A 100 -31.63 5.05 8.14
C TRP A 100 -31.41 3.88 9.09
N ILE A 101 -32.24 3.77 10.13
CA ILE A 101 -32.21 2.68 11.10
C ILE A 101 -33.62 2.10 11.17
N ASP A 102 -33.76 0.79 10.98
CA ASP A 102 -35.05 0.07 11.03
C ASP A 102 -36.15 0.64 10.10
N GLY A 103 -35.74 1.28 9.01
CA GLY A 103 -36.67 1.87 8.03
C GLY A 103 -37.17 3.27 8.39
N GLU A 104 -36.64 3.87 9.46
CA GLU A 104 -36.90 5.26 9.86
C GLU A 104 -35.67 6.14 9.64
N GLU A 105 -35.92 7.40 9.27
CA GLU A 105 -34.91 8.41 8.99
C GLU A 105 -34.61 9.21 10.27
N HIS A 106 -33.34 9.26 10.68
CA HIS A 106 -32.88 10.01 11.85
C HIS A 106 -31.77 11.00 11.46
N THR A 107 -31.93 12.26 11.83
CA THR A 107 -30.95 13.34 11.57
C THR A 107 -30.39 13.88 12.89
N TRP A 108 -29.05 14.01 12.96
CA TRP A 108 -28.30 14.47 14.13
C TRP A 108 -27.40 15.66 13.78
#